data_AF-A0AAN8GM73-F1
#
_entry.id   AF-A0AAN8GM73-F1
#
_cell.length_a   1.000
_cell.length_b   1.000
_cell.length_c   1.000
_cell.angle_alpha   90.00
_cell.angle_beta   90.00
_cell.angle_gamma   90.00
#
_symmetry.space_group_name_H-M   'P 1'
#
loop_
_entity.id
_entity.type
_entity.pdbx_description
1 polymer ?
#
loop_
_entity_poly.entity_id
_entity_poly.type
_entity_poly.pdbx_seq_one_letter_code
_entity_poly.pdbx_strand_id
1 'polypeptide(L)'
;MVIVGCPVPGCEFESQDLSEALVIAILTIHGFSHQHASPVMAAPAQAPAPHGPRLDRPKVDVGVSIEEWNVFIRRWDVFRAGSGIGDAQVPFQLFQCAGSVLGDSLLKAAPDAATDELCPEPCGRG
;
A
#
# COMPACT_ATOMS: atom_id res chain seq x y z
N MET A 1 25.47 25.30 17.17
CA MET A 1 25.12 23.88 17.35
C MET A 1 24.06 23.89 18.46
N VAL A 2 22.83 23.50 18.12
CA VAL A 2 21.60 23.82 18.89
C VAL A 2 20.83 22.53 19.13
N ILE A 3 20.38 22.36 20.38
CA ILE A 3 19.52 21.26 20.81
C ILE A 3 18.14 21.86 21.10
N VAL A 4 17.10 21.32 20.47
CA VAL A 4 15.72 21.79 20.59
C VAL A 4 14.81 20.61 20.90
N GLY A 5 14.08 20.72 22.01
CA GLY A 5 13.02 19.78 22.39
C GLY A 5 11.77 19.93 21.54
N CYS A 6 11.03 18.85 21.35
CA CYS A 6 9.71 18.91 20.71
C CYS A 6 8.74 19.74 21.57
N PRO A 7 8.01 20.71 21.00
CA PRO A 7 7.06 21.53 21.76
C PRO A 7 5.74 20.81 22.09
N VAL A 8 5.54 19.57 21.64
CA VAL A 8 4.30 18.81 21.88
C VAL A 8 4.29 18.27 23.32
N PRO A 9 3.24 18.55 24.13
CA PRO A 9 3.19 18.12 25.52
C PRO A 9 3.20 16.59 25.64
N GLY A 10 4.08 16.06 26.48
CA GLY A 10 4.25 14.61 26.68
C GLY A 10 5.19 13.93 25.67
N CYS A 11 5.76 14.68 24.73
CA CYS A 11 6.81 14.19 23.85
C CYS A 11 8.20 14.47 24.44
N GLU A 12 9.00 13.42 24.63
CA GLU A 12 10.37 13.53 25.15
C GLU A 12 11.43 13.62 24.03
N PHE A 13 11.00 13.85 22.79
CA PHE A 13 11.93 13.99 21.68
C PHE A 13 12.76 15.26 21.81
N GLU A 14 14.07 15.13 21.67
CA GLU A 14 15.03 16.22 21.66
C GLU A 14 15.97 16.04 20.47
N SER A 15 16.24 17.12 19.72
CA SER A 15 17.19 17.07 18.61
C SER A 15 18.61 16.85 19.13
N GLN A 16 19.44 16.14 18.36
CA GLN A 16 20.88 16.10 18.65
C GLN A 16 21.53 17.47 18.36
N ASP A 17 22.79 17.63 18.78
CA ASP A 17 23.56 18.85 18.55
C ASP A 17 23.94 18.99 17.06
N LEU A 18 23.05 19.59 16.29
CA LEU A 18 23.12 19.66 14.83
C LEU A 18 23.08 21.11 14.35
N SER A 19 23.29 21.31 13.05
CA SER A 19 23.09 22.62 12.41
C SER A 19 21.61 23.01 12.46
N GLU A 20 21.33 24.30 12.52
CA GLU A 20 19.96 24.82 12.62
C GLU A 20 19.05 24.28 11.52
N ALA A 21 19.52 24.24 10.28
CA ALA A 21 18.78 23.71 9.15
C ALA A 21 18.39 22.22 9.34
N LEU A 22 19.29 21.42 9.92
CA LEU A 22 19.04 20.00 10.14
C LEU A 22 18.09 19.78 11.34
N VAL A 23 18.23 20.58 12.39
CA VAL A 23 17.30 20.59 13.54
C VAL A 23 15.87 20.90 13.07
N ILE A 24 15.69 21.91 12.22
CA ILE A 24 14.38 22.27 11.63
C ILE A 24 13.81 21.12 10.81
N ALA A 25 14.62 20.50 9.95
CA ALA A 25 14.17 19.38 9.11
C ALA A 25 13.72 18.18 9.97
N ILE A 26 14.51 17.82 10.98
CA ILE A 26 14.20 16.70 11.88
C ILE A 26 12.94 16.98 12.72
N LEU A 27 12.79 18.19 13.26
CA LEU A 27 11.58 18.60 14.00
C LEU A 27 10.33 18.56 13.10
N THR A 28 10.46 18.98 11.84
CA THR A 28 9.37 18.91 10.86
C THR A 28 8.95 17.47 10.59
N ILE A 29 9.92 16.58 10.38
CA ILE A 29 9.67 15.15 10.14
C ILE A 29 9.03 14.51 11.38
N HIS A 30 9.57 14.77 12.56
CA HIS A 30 9.04 14.29 13.83
C HIS A 30 7.60 14.78 14.08
N GLY A 31 7.25 15.99 13.62
CA GLY A 31 5.89 16.53 13.68
C GLY A 31 4.83 15.63 13.06
N PHE A 32 5.16 14.84 12.03
CA PHE A 32 4.23 13.88 11.43
C PHE A 32 3.85 12.75 12.39
N SER A 33 4.70 12.38 13.36
CA SER A 33 4.38 11.37 14.38
C SER A 33 3.25 11.80 15.30
N HIS A 34 3.02 13.10 15.47
CA HIS A 34 1.95 13.65 16.31
C HIS A 34 0.61 13.80 15.58
N GLN A 35 0.60 13.73 14.25
CA GLN A 35 -0.63 13.90 13.47
C GLN A 35 -1.62 12.74 13.66
N HIS A 36 -1.15 11.58 14.14
CA HIS A 36 -1.96 10.37 14.35
C HIS A 36 -2.25 10.06 15.83
N ALA A 37 -1.74 10.86 16.76
CA ALA A 37 -2.05 10.72 18.18
C ALA A 37 -3.35 11.46 18.51
N SER A 38 -4.49 10.86 18.16
CA SER A 38 -5.75 11.25 18.82
C SER A 38 -5.63 11.00 20.33
N PRO A 39 -6.15 11.89 21.18
CA PRO A 39 -6.14 11.67 22.61
C PRO A 39 -6.88 10.37 22.90
N VAL A 40 -6.28 9.50 23.71
CA VAL A 40 -6.95 8.37 24.36
C VAL A 40 -7.96 8.96 25.35
N MET A 41 -9.07 9.45 24.82
CA MET A 41 -10.33 9.46 25.54
C MET A 41 -11.06 8.21 25.06
N ALA A 42 -11.59 7.42 25.99
CA ALA A 42 -12.43 6.28 25.68
C ALA A 42 -13.51 6.70 24.66
N ALA A 43 -13.29 6.36 23.39
CA ALA A 43 -14.20 6.72 22.32
C ALA A 43 -15.43 5.81 22.42
N PRO A 44 -16.66 6.34 22.25
CA PRO A 44 -17.74 5.48 21.81
C PRO A 44 -17.29 4.88 20.48
N ALA A 45 -17.45 3.56 20.33
CA ALA A 45 -17.10 2.81 19.12
C ALA A 45 -17.35 3.67 17.88
N GLN A 46 -16.27 4.14 17.26
CA GLN A 46 -16.33 4.98 16.09
C GLN A 46 -17.00 4.13 15.02
N ALA A 47 -18.27 4.43 14.73
CA ALA A 47 -19.00 3.77 13.66
C ALA A 47 -18.11 3.87 12.41
N PRO A 48 -17.84 2.75 11.71
CA PRO A 48 -17.07 2.79 10.48
C PRO A 48 -17.63 3.91 9.62
N ALA A 49 -16.75 4.78 9.12
CA ALA A 49 -17.13 5.71 8.05
C ALA A 49 -17.97 4.91 7.05
N PRO A 50 -19.11 5.42 6.57
CA PRO A 50 -19.94 4.68 5.63
C PRO A 50 -19.09 4.46 4.39
N HIS A 51 -18.41 3.32 4.35
CA HIS A 51 -17.79 2.81 3.16
C HIS A 51 -18.97 2.74 2.20
N GLY A 52 -18.92 3.56 1.14
CA GLY A 52 -19.81 3.34 0.01
C GLY A 52 -19.76 1.85 -0.38
N PRO A 53 -20.79 1.33 -1.05
CA PRO A 53 -20.88 -0.09 -1.37
C PRO A 53 -19.52 -0.61 -1.85
N ARG A 54 -18.92 -1.53 -1.08
CA ARG A 54 -17.61 -2.09 -1.43
C ARG A 54 -17.78 -2.73 -2.81
N LEU A 55 -17.00 -2.27 -3.79
CA LEU A 55 -17.00 -2.88 -5.10
C LEU A 55 -16.55 -4.34 -4.96
N ASP A 56 -17.32 -5.25 -5.54
CA ASP A 56 -16.96 -6.66 -5.58
C ASP A 56 -15.65 -6.84 -6.34
N ARG A 57 -14.78 -7.69 -5.79
CA ARG A 57 -13.54 -8.05 -6.45
C ARG A 57 -13.85 -8.90 -7.68
N PRO A 58 -13.41 -8.51 -8.89
CA PRO A 58 -13.61 -9.34 -10.07
C PRO A 58 -12.79 -10.62 -9.96
N LYS A 59 -13.37 -11.73 -10.43
CA LYS A 59 -12.73 -13.05 -10.45
C LYS A 59 -12.54 -13.52 -11.89
N VAL A 60 -11.43 -14.20 -12.15
CA VAL A 60 -11.10 -14.85 -13.42
C VAL A 60 -10.35 -16.15 -13.17
N ASP A 61 -10.60 -17.18 -13.97
CA ASP A 61 -9.95 -18.48 -13.82
C ASP A 61 -9.49 -19.03 -15.18
N VAL A 62 -8.86 -20.21 -15.19
CA VAL A 62 -8.42 -20.89 -16.40
C VAL A 62 -9.61 -21.32 -17.25
N GLY A 63 -9.49 -21.20 -18.57
CA GLY A 63 -10.50 -21.68 -19.51
C GLY A 63 -11.65 -20.70 -19.79
N VAL A 64 -11.54 -19.45 -19.33
CA VAL A 64 -12.49 -18.38 -19.68
C VAL A 64 -12.42 -18.04 -21.16
N SER A 65 -13.56 -17.67 -21.74
CA SER A 65 -13.67 -17.12 -23.08
C SER A 65 -13.02 -15.74 -23.19
N ILE A 66 -12.76 -15.29 -24.42
CA ILE A 66 -12.21 -13.95 -24.66
C ILE A 66 -13.21 -12.86 -24.24
N GLU A 67 -14.51 -13.12 -24.37
CA GLU A 67 -15.58 -12.24 -23.92
C GLU A 67 -15.56 -12.09 -22.39
N GLU A 68 -15.43 -13.19 -21.66
CA GLU A 68 -15.32 -13.18 -20.20
C GLU A 68 -14.04 -12.48 -19.72
N TRP A 69 -12.92 -12.68 -20.42
CA TRP A 69 -11.68 -11.95 -20.18
C TRP A 69 -11.86 -10.43 -20.35
N ASN A 70 -12.51 -10.00 -21.44
CA ASN A 70 -12.77 -8.58 -21.68
C ASN A 70 -13.69 -7.97 -20.61
N VAL A 71 -14.68 -8.73 -20.12
CA VAL A 71 -15.52 -8.32 -18.99
C VAL A 71 -14.69 -8.20 -17.71
N PHE A 72 -13.78 -9.14 -17.46
CA PHE A 72 -12.86 -9.08 -16.31
C PHE A 72 -12.02 -7.81 -16.33
N ILE A 73 -11.37 -7.47 -17.46
CA ILE A 73 -10.55 -6.26 -17.59
C ILE A 73 -11.34 -4.99 -17.26
N ARG A 74 -12.54 -4.84 -17.83
CA ARG A 74 -13.40 -3.68 -17.55
C ARG A 74 -13.80 -3.58 -16.07
N ARG A 75 -14.10 -4.71 -15.43
CA ARG A 75 -14.43 -4.74 -14.00
C ARG A 75 -13.20 -4.45 -13.13
N TRP A 76 -12.04 -4.94 -13.55
CA TRP A 76 -10.76 -4.67 -12.89
C TRP A 76 -10.43 -3.18 -12.90
N ASP A 77 -10.59 -2.49 -14.02
CA ASP A 77 -10.33 -1.05 -14.12
C ASP A 77 -11.23 -0.24 -13.17
N VAL A 78 -12.52 -0.57 -13.12
CA VAL A 78 -13.48 0.06 -12.20
C VAL A 78 -13.12 -0.25 -10.74
N PHE A 79 -12.79 -1.50 -10.43
CA PHE A 79 -12.39 -1.92 -9.08
C PHE A 79 -11.11 -1.21 -8.63
N ARG A 80 -10.10 -1.10 -9.50
CA ARG A 80 -8.83 -0.42 -9.24
C ARG A 80 -9.04 1.07 -8.97
N ALA A 81 -9.79 1.75 -9.85
CA ALA A 81 -10.09 3.16 -9.72
C ALA A 81 -10.91 3.46 -8.45
N GLY A 82 -11.90 2.63 -8.14
CA GLY A 82 -12.75 2.80 -6.95
C GLY A 82 -12.09 2.43 -5.63
N SER A 83 -11.06 1.59 -5.64
CA SER A 83 -10.40 1.08 -4.43
C SER A 83 -9.10 1.81 -4.07
N GLY A 84 -8.63 2.74 -4.90
CA GLY A 84 -7.39 3.48 -4.66
C GLY A 84 -6.13 2.61 -4.66
N ILE A 85 -6.12 1.52 -5.45
CA ILE A 85 -5.00 0.58 -5.52
C ILE A 85 -3.83 1.26 -6.26
N GLY A 86 -2.73 1.48 -5.55
CA GLY A 86 -1.48 1.99 -6.11
C GLY A 86 -0.73 0.94 -6.95
N ASP A 87 0.14 1.39 -7.86
CA ASP A 87 0.84 0.52 -8.83
C ASP A 87 1.61 -0.64 -8.19
N ALA A 88 2.31 -0.38 -7.07
CA ALA A 88 3.05 -1.42 -6.34
C ALA A 88 2.15 -2.53 -5.78
N GLN A 89 0.86 -2.25 -5.55
CA GLN A 89 -0.09 -3.24 -5.04
C GLN A 89 -0.78 -4.02 -6.16
N VAL A 90 -0.73 -3.55 -7.41
CA VAL A 90 -1.46 -4.14 -8.54
C VAL A 90 -1.19 -5.64 -8.71
N PRO A 91 0.06 -6.14 -8.68
CA PRO A 91 0.32 -7.58 -8.84
C PRO A 91 -0.36 -8.43 -7.77
N PHE A 92 -0.24 -8.02 -6.50
CA PHE A 92 -0.87 -8.73 -5.37
C PHE A 92 -2.40 -8.70 -5.45
N GLN A 93 -2.96 -7.59 -5.89
CA GLN A 93 -4.40 -7.42 -6.05
C GLN A 93 -4.95 -8.23 -7.23
N LEU A 94 -4.21 -8.32 -8.33
CA LEU A 94 -4.52 -9.20 -9.46
C LEU A 94 -4.43 -10.68 -9.09
N PHE A 95 -3.44 -11.06 -8.27
CA PHE A 95 -3.34 -12.43 -7.77
C PHE A 95 -4.58 -12.81 -6.94
N GLN A 96 -5.09 -11.91 -6.10
CA GLN A 96 -6.35 -12.13 -5.38
C GLN A 96 -7.59 -12.18 -6.29
N CYS A 97 -7.51 -11.69 -7.52
CA CYS A 97 -8.56 -11.82 -8.53
C CYS A 97 -8.54 -13.18 -9.23
N ALA A 98 -7.44 -13.94 -9.13
CA ALA A 98 -7.41 -15.29 -9.67
C ALA A 98 -8.39 -16.21 -8.92
N GLY A 99 -9.02 -17.11 -9.68
CA GLY A 99 -9.70 -18.30 -9.17
C GLY A 99 -8.68 -19.32 -8.64
N SER A 100 -9.17 -20.41 -8.04
CA SER A 100 -8.28 -21.37 -7.38
C SER A 100 -7.34 -22.06 -8.36
N VAL A 101 -7.84 -22.43 -9.55
CA VAL A 101 -7.01 -23.17 -10.54
C VAL A 101 -5.93 -22.26 -11.11
N LEU A 102 -6.28 -21.04 -11.49
CA LEU A 102 -5.35 -20.05 -11.98
C LEU A 102 -4.34 -19.63 -10.91
N GLY A 103 -4.81 -19.38 -9.68
CA GLY A 103 -3.94 -19.02 -8.56
C GLY A 103 -2.88 -20.09 -8.27
N ASP A 104 -3.30 -21.36 -8.19
CA ASP A 104 -2.38 -22.49 -8.00
C ASP A 104 -1.40 -22.63 -9.17
N SER A 105 -1.86 -22.40 -10.40
CA SER A 105 -0.99 -22.44 -11.59
C SER A 105 0.04 -21.31 -11.59
N LEU A 106 -0.34 -20.10 -11.17
CA LEU A 106 0.56 -18.96 -11.07
C LEU A 106 1.65 -19.20 -10.01
N LEU A 107 1.28 -19.73 -8.84
CA LEU A 107 2.24 -20.07 -7.79
C LEU A 107 3.22 -21.18 -8.22
N LYS A 108 2.76 -22.15 -9.01
CA LYS A 108 3.63 -23.20 -9.57
C LYS A 108 4.59 -22.67 -10.63
N ALA A 109 4.14 -21.71 -11.45
CA ALA A 109 4.93 -21.15 -12.54
C ALA A 109 5.96 -20.11 -12.05
N ALA A 110 5.62 -19.37 -10.99
CA ALA A 110 6.46 -18.35 -10.39
C ALA A 110 6.36 -18.44 -8.86
N PRO A 111 7.21 -19.25 -8.21
CA PRO A 111 7.20 -19.38 -6.75
C PRO A 111 7.48 -18.04 -6.04
N ASP A 112 8.16 -17.12 -6.73
CA ASP A 112 8.55 -15.79 -6.23
C ASP A 112 7.55 -14.68 -6.59
N ALA A 113 6.35 -14.99 -7.11
CA ALA A 113 5.36 -13.99 -7.50
C ALA A 113 4.89 -13.06 -6.36
N ALA A 114 5.22 -13.40 -5.11
CA ALA A 114 4.95 -12.60 -3.91
C ALA A 114 6.16 -11.76 -3.44
N THR A 115 7.34 -11.94 -4.04
CA THR A 115 8.59 -11.29 -3.65
C THR A 115 9.15 -10.57 -4.85
N ASP A 116 8.85 -9.28 -4.93
CA ASP A 116 9.44 -8.33 -5.87
C ASP A 116 10.96 -8.27 -5.63
N GLU A 117 11.72 -9.08 -6.36
CA GLU A 117 13.11 -8.77 -6.67
C GLU A 117 13.18 -8.52 -8.17
N LEU A 118 13.16 -7.24 -8.54
CA LEU A 118 13.60 -6.75 -9.84
C LEU A 118 14.92 -7.45 -10.20
N CYS A 119 14.89 -8.36 -11.18
CA CYS A 119 16.09 -8.69 -11.92
C CYS A 119 16.42 -7.48 -12.82
N PRO A 120 17.54 -6.76 -12.62
CA PRO A 120 18.04 -5.88 -13.66
C PRO A 120 18.56 -6.76 -14.81
N GLU A 121 17.90 -6.72 -15.96
CA GLU A 121 18.51 -7.19 -17.20
C GLU A 121 19.83 -6.44 -17.44
N PRO A 122 20.88 -7.13 -17.90
CA PRO A 122 21.04 -7.22 -19.34
C PRO A 122 21.63 -8.57 -19.79
N CYS A 123 20.90 -9.32 -20.63
CA CYS A 123 21.55 -10.33 -21.47
C CYS A 123 21.77 -9.75 -22.87
N GLY A 124 22.80 -8.91 -23.00
CA GLY A 124 23.41 -8.60 -24.28
C GLY A 124 24.15 -9.84 -24.79
N ARG A 125 23.66 -10.40 -25.90
CA ARG A 125 24.24 -11.56 -26.57
C ARG A 125 25.27 -11.08 -27.59
N GLY A 126 26.55 -11.39 -27.34
CA GLY A 126 27.60 -11.46 -28.36
C GLY A 126 27.60 -12.81 -29.05
#